data_AF-A0A1G0DYE0-F1
#
_entry.id   AF-A0A1G0DYE0-F1
#
_cell.length_a   1.000
_cell.length_b   1.000
_cell.length_c   1.000
_cell.angle_alpha   90.00
_cell.angle_beta   90.00
_cell.angle_gamma   90.00
#
_symmetry.space_group_name_H-M   'P 1'
#
loop_
_entity.id
_entity.type
_entity.pdbx_description
1 polymer ?
#
loop_
_entity_poly.entity_id
_entity_poly.type
_entity_poly.pdbx_seq_one_letter_code
_entity_poly.pdbx_strand_id
1 'polypeptide(L)'
;MWRTIIFALVLLTCLLHEAYACEFDTDCQPGSSCVKAGGGIYGVCLGGMDPGNSNDEQPVSSSTDVNETYGNTCEFDTDCGPGSVCAKGSGDINGVCVSSG
;
A
#
# COMPACT_ATOMS: atom_id res chain seq x y z
N MET A 1 9.02 2.38 -37.77
CA MET A 1 10.11 2.29 -36.78
C MET A 1 9.88 3.24 -35.60
N TRP A 2 9.79 4.55 -35.80
CA TRP A 2 9.53 5.50 -34.71
C TRP A 2 8.20 5.28 -33.97
N ARG A 3 7.11 5.01 -34.71
CA ARG A 3 5.77 4.79 -34.12
C ARG A 3 5.73 3.54 -33.23
N THR A 4 6.38 2.46 -33.63
CA THR A 4 6.50 1.23 -32.82
C THR A 4 7.37 1.43 -31.59
N ILE A 5 8.42 2.26 -31.68
CA ILE A 5 9.26 2.62 -30.52
C ILE A 5 8.47 3.45 -29.51
N ILE A 6 7.66 4.42 -29.95
CA ILE A 6 6.78 5.18 -29.06
C ILE A 6 5.79 4.25 -28.35
N PHE A 7 5.12 3.36 -29.09
CA PHE A 7 4.17 2.43 -28.49
C PHE A 7 4.84 1.51 -27.45
N ALA A 8 6.05 1.02 -27.73
CA ALA A 8 6.80 0.22 -26.77
C ALA A 8 7.23 1.01 -25.53
N LEU A 9 7.63 2.28 -25.68
CA LEU A 9 8.01 3.15 -24.56
C LEU A 9 6.82 3.50 -23.66
N VAL A 10 5.64 3.78 -24.24
CA VAL A 10 4.40 4.05 -23.47
C VAL A 10 3.95 2.81 -22.70
N LEU A 11 4.07 1.62 -23.29
CA LEU A 11 3.78 0.37 -22.59
C LEU A 11 4.76 0.10 -21.44
N LEU A 12 6.05 0.42 -21.61
CA LEU A 12 7.07 0.22 -20.59
C LEU A 12 6.85 1.14 -19.37
N THR A 13 6.40 2.37 -19.57
CA THR A 13 6.14 3.33 -18.47
C THR A 13 4.94 2.96 -17.61
N CYS A 14 3.95 2.24 -18.15
CA CYS A 14 2.81 1.77 -17.34
C CYS A 14 3.15 0.60 -16.41
N LEU A 15 4.25 -0.11 -16.67
CA LEU A 15 4.66 -1.28 -15.88
C LEU A 15 5.47 -0.93 -14.63
N LEU A 16 5.83 0.34 -14.44
CA LEU A 16 6.65 0.83 -13.32
C LEU A 16 5.83 1.66 -12.32
N HIS A 17 4.58 1.29 -12.06
CA HIS A 17 3.83 1.91 -10.96
C HIS A 17 4.26 1.25 -9.65
N GLU A 18 5.20 1.88 -8.96
CA GLU A 18 5.43 1.69 -7.53
C GLU A 18 4.16 2.12 -6.77
N ALA A 19 3.77 1.38 -5.73
CA ALA A 19 2.56 1.68 -4.98
C ALA A 19 2.77 2.96 -4.15
N TYR A 20 2.14 4.03 -4.61
CA TYR A 20 1.92 5.23 -3.82
C TYR A 20 0.68 5.01 -2.94
N ALA A 21 0.48 5.84 -1.92
CA ALA A 21 -0.77 5.92 -1.20
C ALA A 21 -1.98 5.78 -2.14
N CYS A 22 -2.94 4.92 -1.81
CA CYS A 22 -4.06 4.64 -2.69
C CYS A 22 -5.25 5.57 -2.39
N GLU A 23 -5.97 6.00 -3.42
CA GLU A 23 -7.28 6.62 -3.28
C GLU A 23 -8.39 5.62 -3.57
N PHE A 24 -8.16 4.69 -4.50
CA PHE A 24 -9.07 3.63 -4.91
C PHE A 24 -8.34 2.28 -4.99
N ASP A 25 -9.09 1.18 -4.98
CA ASP A 25 -8.52 -0.18 -5.14
C ASP A 25 -7.73 -0.34 -6.44
N THR A 26 -8.06 0.44 -7.47
CA THR A 26 -7.38 0.42 -8.77
C THR A 26 -5.98 1.04 -8.75
N ASP A 27 -5.65 1.80 -7.70
CA ASP A 27 -4.30 2.33 -7.50
C ASP A 27 -3.36 1.26 -6.93
N CYS A 28 -3.94 0.16 -6.43
CA CYS A 28 -3.20 -0.98 -5.90
C CYS A 28 -2.98 -2.07 -6.96
N GLN A 29 -1.97 -2.91 -6.72
CA GLN A 29 -1.77 -4.11 -7.53
C GLN A 29 -3.00 -5.01 -7.48
N PRO A 30 -3.31 -5.74 -8.58
CA PRO A 30 -4.44 -6.66 -8.63
C PRO A 30 -4.47 -7.65 -7.45
N GLY A 31 -5.64 -7.76 -6.80
CA GLY A 31 -5.82 -8.62 -5.62
C GLY A 31 -5.60 -7.92 -4.29
N SER A 32 -5.19 -6.65 -4.31
CA SER A 32 -5.09 -5.80 -3.12
C SER A 32 -6.34 -4.92 -2.95
N SER A 33 -6.53 -4.36 -1.76
CA SER A 33 -7.61 -3.39 -1.47
C SER A 33 -7.05 -2.13 -0.83
N CYS A 34 -7.65 -0.99 -1.15
CA CYS A 34 -7.23 0.29 -0.62
C CYS A 34 -7.88 0.57 0.75
N VAL A 35 -7.08 0.59 1.81
CA VAL A 35 -7.54 0.76 3.19
C VAL A 35 -7.18 2.15 3.72
N LYS A 36 -8.18 2.95 4.04
CA LYS A 36 -8.01 4.33 4.52
C LYS A 36 -8.15 4.41 6.03
N ALA A 37 -7.30 5.22 6.67
CA ALA A 37 -7.49 5.61 8.06
C ALA A 37 -8.78 6.44 8.23
N GLY A 38 -9.37 6.46 9.44
CA GLY A 38 -10.61 7.18 9.71
C GLY A 38 -10.53 8.66 9.30
N GLY A 39 -11.34 9.05 8.30
CA GLY A 39 -11.36 10.41 7.75
C GLY A 39 -10.26 10.74 6.73
N GLY A 40 -9.37 9.79 6.42
CA GLY A 40 -8.36 9.93 5.38
C GLY A 40 -8.93 9.77 3.98
N ILE A 41 -8.45 10.58 3.04
CA ILE A 41 -8.78 10.46 1.61
C ILE A 41 -7.84 9.50 0.87
N TYR A 42 -6.63 9.32 1.40
CA TYR A 42 -5.63 8.36 0.96
C TYR A 42 -5.50 7.21 1.96
N GLY A 43 -5.05 6.06 1.48
CA GLY A 43 -4.90 4.84 2.24
C GLY A 43 -3.70 4.03 1.80
N VAL A 44 -3.65 2.79 2.28
CA VAL A 44 -2.57 1.81 2.03
C VAL A 44 -3.13 0.59 1.32
N CYS A 45 -2.34 -0.01 0.43
CA CYS A 45 -2.73 -1.23 -0.27
C CYS A 45 -2.55 -2.45 0.66
N LEU A 46 -3.65 -3.11 0.99
CA LEU A 46 -3.68 -4.32 1.80
C LEU A 46 -3.83 -5.56 0.91
N GLY A 47 -3.01 -6.58 1.13
CA GLY A 47 -3.05 -7.85 0.41
C GLY A 47 -2.21 -7.84 -0.87
N GLY A 48 -2.62 -8.62 -1.87
CA GLY A 48 -1.86 -8.80 -3.11
C GLY A 48 -0.67 -9.75 -2.96
N MET A 49 0.23 -9.72 -3.94
CA MET A 49 1.43 -10.57 -3.93
C MET A 49 2.51 -10.05 -2.96
N ASP A 50 2.49 -8.74 -2.68
CA ASP A 50 3.46 -8.04 -1.85
C ASP A 50 2.76 -7.13 -0.83
N PRO A 51 2.19 -7.69 0.26
CA PRO A 51 1.47 -6.91 1.27
C PRO A 51 2.40 -6.00 2.08
N GLY A 52 1.98 -4.75 2.29
CA GLY A 52 2.69 -3.73 3.09
C GLY A 52 3.54 -2.77 2.26
N ASN A 53 4.03 -1.69 2.88
CA ASN A 53 4.75 -0.62 2.18
C ASN A 53 6.28 -0.80 2.19
N SER A 54 6.81 -1.98 2.53
CA SER A 54 8.28 -2.22 2.56
C SER A 54 8.94 -2.01 1.20
N ASN A 55 8.16 -2.10 0.13
CA ASN A 55 8.63 -1.92 -1.24
C ASN A 55 8.23 -0.55 -1.81
N ASP A 56 7.54 0.30 -1.04
CA ASP A 56 7.03 1.57 -1.54
C ASP A 56 8.09 2.67 -1.43
N GLU A 57 8.29 3.45 -2.49
CA GLU A 57 9.24 4.58 -2.48
C GLU A 57 8.78 5.73 -1.56
N GLN A 58 7.47 5.82 -1.28
CA GLN A 58 6.88 6.87 -0.43
C GLN A 58 5.81 6.28 0.51
N PRO A 59 6.18 5.88 1.74
CA PRO A 59 5.25 5.33 2.70
C PRO A 59 4.18 6.36 3.08
N VAL A 60 2.94 5.89 3.16
CA VAL A 60 1.77 6.71 3.55
C VAL A 60 1.89 7.09 5.01
N SER A 61 1.70 8.37 5.33
CA SER A 61 1.64 8.84 6.72
C SER A 61 0.22 9.28 7.06
N SER A 62 -0.24 8.95 8.27
CA SER A 62 -1.47 9.49 8.84
C SER A 62 -1.13 10.53 9.90
N SER A 63 -1.75 11.71 9.82
CA SER A 63 -1.62 12.74 10.86
C SER A 63 -2.10 12.31 12.26
N THR A 64 -2.88 11.24 12.34
CA THR A 64 -3.38 10.66 13.60
C THR A 64 -2.50 9.54 14.14
N ASP A 65 -1.48 9.13 13.39
CA ASP A 65 -0.59 8.05 13.79
C ASP A 65 0.70 8.63 14.40
N VAL A 66 0.66 8.76 15.73
CA VAL A 66 1.77 9.31 16.54
C VAL A 66 3.04 8.47 16.45
N ASN A 67 2.91 7.18 16.12
CA ASN A 67 4.04 6.25 16.08
C ASN A 67 4.67 6.14 14.68
N GLU A 68 4.09 6.79 13.66
CA GLU A 68 4.58 6.74 12.28
C GLU A 68 4.72 5.30 11.76
N THR A 69 3.77 4.44 12.16
CA THR A 69 3.69 3.03 11.78
C THR A 69 2.62 2.69 10.75
N TYR A 70 1.68 3.59 10.48
CA TYR A 70 0.61 3.41 9.50
C TYR A 70 1.21 3.15 8.12
N GLY A 71 0.77 2.07 7.47
CA GLY A 71 1.35 1.63 6.22
C GLY A 71 2.61 0.78 6.34
N ASN A 72 3.25 0.68 7.50
CA ASN A 72 4.41 -0.20 7.63
C ASN A 72 4.00 -1.66 7.44
N THR A 73 4.88 -2.42 6.79
CA THR A 73 4.75 -3.87 6.76
C THR A 73 4.89 -4.43 8.16
N CYS A 74 4.04 -5.40 8.51
CA CYS A 74 4.03 -6.01 9.83
C CYS A 74 3.84 -7.53 9.73
N GLU A 75 4.33 -8.25 10.73
CA GLU A 75 4.00 -9.66 10.94
C GLU A 75 3.08 -9.81 12.17
N PHE A 76 3.12 -8.89 13.12
CA PHE A 76 2.30 -8.94 14.33
C PHE A 76 1.74 -7.56 14.65
N ASP A 77 0.64 -7.52 15.41
CA ASP A 77 0.06 -6.25 15.91
C ASP A 77 1.07 -5.43 16.72
N THR A 78 2.03 -6.09 17.36
CA THR A 78 3.10 -5.44 18.14
C THR A 78 4.15 -4.73 17.28
N ASP A 79 4.20 -5.02 15.98
CA ASP A 79 5.05 -4.29 15.04
C ASP A 79 4.42 -2.93 14.70
N CYS A 80 3.12 -2.80 14.95
CA CYS A 80 2.37 -1.58 14.78
C CYS A 80 2.34 -0.76 16.09
N GLY A 81 2.30 0.56 15.94
CA GLY A 81 2.19 1.46 17.08
C GLY A 81 0.85 1.31 17.81
N PRO A 82 0.77 1.73 19.09
CA PRO A 82 -0.47 1.81 19.83
C PRO A 82 -1.64 2.41 19.03
N GLY A 83 -2.79 1.72 19.04
CA GLY A 83 -3.98 2.14 18.29
C GLY A 83 -4.03 1.66 16.83
N SER A 84 -3.06 0.83 16.44
CA SER A 84 -3.01 0.18 15.13
C SER A 84 -3.01 -1.34 15.28
N VAL A 85 -3.37 -2.02 14.19
CA VAL A 85 -3.37 -3.49 14.08
C VAL A 85 -2.68 -3.89 12.78
N CYS A 86 -2.12 -5.10 12.77
CA CYS A 86 -1.51 -5.67 11.58
C CYS A 86 -2.58 -6.36 10.73
N ALA A 87 -3.10 -5.65 9.74
CA ALA A 87 -4.09 -6.20 8.82
C ALA A 87 -3.41 -7.10 7.79
N LYS A 88 -3.91 -8.33 7.67
CA LYS A 88 -3.37 -9.36 6.75
C LYS A 88 -4.46 -9.91 5.85
N GLY A 89 -4.09 -10.27 4.62
CA GLY A 89 -4.93 -11.09 3.77
C GLY A 89 -4.97 -12.55 4.26
N SER A 90 -5.92 -13.31 3.73
CA SER A 90 -6.10 -14.71 4.12
C SER A 90 -4.94 -15.57 3.64
N GLY A 91 -4.12 -16.06 4.56
CA GLY A 91 -2.96 -16.90 4.26
C GLY A 91 -1.65 -16.14 4.16
N ASP A 92 -1.69 -14.81 4.31
CA ASP A 92 -0.50 -13.98 4.25
C ASP A 92 0.25 -14.00 5.59
N ILE A 93 1.58 -14.08 5.49
CA ILE A 93 2.47 -13.99 6.65
C ILE A 93 2.66 -12.51 7.04
N ASN A 94 2.76 -11.64 6.03
CA ASN A 94 2.92 -10.21 6.22
C ASN A 94 1.61 -9.47 5.98
N GLY A 95 1.51 -8.31 6.60
CA GLY A 95 0.38 -7.41 6.49
C GLY A 95 0.83 -5.97 6.47
N VAL A 96 -0.12 -5.07 6.68
CA VAL A 96 0.11 -3.64 6.79
C VAL A 96 -0.52 -3.09 8.06
N CYS A 97 0.21 -2.22 8.75
CA CYS A 97 -0.29 -1.53 9.92
C CYS A 97 -1.39 -0.55 9.54
N VAL A 98 -2.57 -0.74 10.10
CA VAL A 98 -3.74 0.12 9.89
C VAL A 98 -4.33 0.55 11.23
N SER A 99 -4.94 1.75 11.25
CA SER A 99 -5.64 2.26 12.42
C SER A 99 -6.81 1.32 12.77
N SER A 100 -6.92 0.91 14.05
CA SER A 100 -7.95 -0.06 14.46
C SER A 100 -9.36 0.50 14.62
N GLY A 101 -9.52 1.83 14.55
CA GLY A 101 -10.82 2.51 14.61
C GLY A 101 -11.31 2.74 16.03
#